data_AF-A0A8T4E6N3-F1
#
_entry.id   AF-A0A8T4E6N3-F1
#
_cell.length_a   1.000
_cell.length_b   1.000
_cell.length_c   1.000
_cell.angle_alpha   90.00
_cell.angle_beta   90.00
_cell.angle_gamma   90.00
#
_symmetry.space_group_name_H-M   'P 1'
#
loop_
_entity.id
_entity.type
_entity.pdbx_description
1 polymer ?
#
loop_
_entity_poly.entity_id
_entity_poly.type
_entity_poly.pdbx_seq_one_letter_code
_entity_poly.pdbx_strand_id
1 'polypeptide(L)'
;MSSRIDRLQEIHESISRNPSSTPKEVRKEFWKMVREIKREVSPNEKEIVVAAEIREMLFEAERGRTFALGPSLSIEGLLGLLSLWGYIWTLGFHLDWMNLLAWTISDWTIFGVRFLFVFGVVAFLYPFGRFIAGKWTGIKILGMCRDQYYEPTLKIDYMTFLKAPASKRKWFFFFAGIWTVITTLWLGVIGLILDLDLTPFIPGILLILFEGRVIQSGNAKATGGEMGHYNREKRIEHDWLKNKEDS
;
A
#
# COMPACT_ATOMS: atom_id res chain seq x y z
N MET A 1 -25.88 4.66 26.47
CA MET A 1 -24.69 4.29 25.67
C MET A 1 -25.17 3.87 24.29
N SER A 2 -24.41 4.12 23.23
CA SER A 2 -24.79 3.71 21.86
C SER A 2 -24.77 2.19 21.79
N SER A 3 -25.80 1.55 21.23
CA SER A 3 -25.81 0.08 21.05
C SER A 3 -24.57 -0.47 20.35
N ARG A 4 -23.89 0.36 19.55
CA ARG A 4 -22.66 0.00 18.83
C ARG A 4 -21.42 -0.09 19.73
N ILE A 5 -21.27 0.75 20.75
CA ILE A 5 -20.09 0.65 21.64
C ILE A 5 -20.15 -0.64 22.47
N ASP A 6 -21.34 -0.98 22.97
CA ASP A 6 -21.56 -2.20 23.74
C ASP A 6 -21.24 -3.42 22.85
N ARG A 7 -21.68 -3.40 21.58
CA ARG A 7 -21.35 -4.45 20.62
C ARG A 7 -19.86 -4.53 20.27
N LEU A 8 -19.17 -3.40 20.16
CA LEU A 8 -17.71 -3.38 19.97
C LEU A 8 -16.99 -3.97 21.18
N GLN A 9 -17.46 -3.73 22.40
CA GLN A 9 -16.90 -4.31 23.61
C GLN A 9 -17.09 -5.83 23.66
N GLU A 10 -18.27 -6.34 23.30
CA GLU A 10 -18.50 -7.79 23.19
C GLU A 10 -17.54 -8.45 22.17
N ILE A 11 -17.32 -7.80 21.02
CA ILE A 11 -16.34 -8.27 20.03
C ILE A 11 -14.92 -8.20 20.59
N HIS A 12 -14.58 -7.13 21.29
CA HIS A 12 -13.28 -6.96 21.92
C HIS A 12 -13.00 -8.10 22.90
N GLU A 13 -13.94 -8.42 23.79
CA GLU A 13 -13.82 -9.54 24.73
C GLU A 13 -13.72 -10.90 24.02
N SER A 14 -14.44 -11.10 22.92
CA SER A 14 -14.37 -12.32 22.13
C SER A 14 -12.98 -12.51 21.51
N ILE A 15 -12.43 -11.43 20.94
CA ILE A 15 -11.12 -11.44 20.28
C ILE A 15 -9.99 -11.53 21.31
N SER A 16 -10.07 -10.82 22.43
CA SER A 16 -9.00 -10.78 23.43
C SER A 16 -8.71 -12.14 24.06
N ARG A 17 -9.70 -13.03 24.14
CA ARG A 17 -9.52 -14.41 24.67
C ARG A 17 -8.69 -15.29 23.74
N ASN A 18 -8.91 -15.21 22.43
CA ASN A 18 -8.14 -15.96 21.44
C ASN A 18 -8.18 -15.29 20.06
N PRO A 19 -7.29 -14.32 19.79
CA PRO A 19 -7.29 -13.55 18.55
C PRO A 19 -7.10 -14.43 17.29
N SER A 20 -6.22 -15.43 17.38
CA SER A 20 -5.88 -16.32 16.27
C SER A 20 -7.03 -17.24 15.85
N SER A 21 -7.83 -17.72 16.80
CA SER A 21 -8.93 -18.65 16.54
C SER A 21 -10.31 -17.98 16.53
N THR A 22 -10.37 -16.65 16.45
CA THR A 22 -11.65 -15.92 16.42
C THR A 22 -12.48 -16.35 15.21
N PRO A 23 -13.78 -16.68 15.39
CA PRO A 23 -14.66 -17.06 14.28
C PRO A 23 -14.75 -16.00 13.19
N LYS A 24 -14.91 -16.44 11.93
CA LYS A 24 -14.98 -15.54 10.76
C LYS A 24 -16.17 -14.58 10.84
N GLU A 25 -17.25 -15.01 11.47
CA GLU A 25 -18.48 -14.28 11.68
C GLU A 25 -18.24 -13.04 12.56
N VAL A 26 -17.51 -13.21 13.66
CA VAL A 26 -17.13 -12.12 14.58
C VAL A 26 -16.22 -11.12 13.87
N ARG A 27 -15.22 -11.60 13.10
CA ARG A 27 -14.36 -10.72 12.29
C ARG A 27 -15.16 -9.95 11.24
N LYS A 28 -16.11 -10.61 10.56
CA LYS A 28 -16.98 -9.98 9.56
C LYS A 28 -17.85 -8.89 10.17
N GLU A 29 -18.35 -9.12 11.37
CA GLU A 29 -19.15 -8.15 12.12
C GLU A 29 -18.31 -6.95 12.56
N PHE A 30 -17.12 -7.17 13.10
CA PHE A 30 -16.15 -6.12 13.39
C PHE A 30 -15.90 -5.22 12.17
N TRP A 31 -15.61 -5.82 11.00
CA TRP A 31 -15.38 -5.08 9.76
C TRP A 31 -16.64 -4.38 9.22
N LYS A 32 -17.83 -4.81 9.62
CA LYS A 32 -19.08 -4.09 9.34
C LYS A 32 -19.14 -2.80 10.17
N MET A 33 -18.96 -2.88 11.48
CA MET A 33 -18.99 -1.72 12.38
C MET A 33 -17.90 -0.70 12.03
N VAL A 34 -16.68 -1.15 11.72
CA VAL A 34 -15.61 -0.29 11.23
C VAL A 34 -16.02 0.52 9.99
N ARG A 35 -16.76 -0.09 9.06
CA ARG A 35 -17.23 0.60 7.86
C ARG A 35 -18.29 1.66 8.18
N GLU A 36 -19.11 1.42 9.20
CA GLU A 36 -20.09 2.38 9.70
C GLU A 36 -19.37 3.58 10.33
N ILE A 37 -18.41 3.34 11.25
CA ILE A 37 -17.57 4.39 11.87
C ILE A 37 -16.90 5.26 10.79
N LYS A 38 -16.32 4.65 9.76
CA LYS A 38 -15.63 5.37 8.68
C LYS A 38 -16.52 6.31 7.86
N ARG A 39 -17.83 6.06 7.80
CA ARG A 39 -18.80 6.85 7.02
C ARG A 39 -19.40 8.00 7.81
N GLU A 40 -19.16 8.06 9.11
CA GLU A 40 -19.64 9.15 9.95
C GLU A 40 -18.76 10.40 9.80
N VAL A 41 -19.41 11.57 9.83
CA VAL A 41 -18.71 12.86 9.77
C VAL A 41 -17.90 13.10 11.03
N SER A 42 -18.46 12.74 12.18
CA SER A 42 -17.83 12.90 13.50
C SER A 42 -18.04 11.64 14.35
N PRO A 43 -17.31 10.55 14.06
CA PRO A 43 -17.43 9.29 14.81
C PRO A 43 -17.09 9.45 16.29
N ASN A 44 -17.69 8.62 17.14
CA ASN A 44 -17.44 8.65 18.58
C ASN A 44 -16.00 8.21 18.90
N GLU A 45 -15.29 9.04 19.65
CA GLU A 45 -13.89 8.79 20.01
C GLU A 45 -13.68 7.45 20.74
N LYS A 46 -14.62 7.04 21.60
CA LYS A 46 -14.53 5.75 22.31
C LYS A 46 -14.64 4.56 21.35
N GLU A 47 -15.48 4.66 20.33
CA GLU A 47 -15.63 3.60 19.33
C GLU A 47 -14.36 3.48 18.47
N ILE A 48 -13.72 4.61 18.14
CA ILE A 48 -12.44 4.62 17.42
C ILE A 48 -11.36 3.90 18.23
N VAL A 49 -11.25 4.21 19.54
CA VAL A 49 -10.27 3.60 20.43
C VAL A 49 -10.46 2.08 20.48
N VAL A 50 -11.68 1.61 20.80
CA VAL A 50 -11.97 0.18 20.89
C VAL A 50 -11.76 -0.52 19.53
N ALA A 51 -12.17 0.12 18.43
CA ALA A 51 -11.95 -0.45 17.10
C ALA A 51 -10.47 -0.53 16.72
N ALA A 52 -9.65 0.41 17.15
CA ALA A 52 -8.20 0.39 16.96
C ALA A 52 -7.53 -0.71 17.80
N GLU A 53 -7.93 -0.90 19.06
CA GLU A 53 -7.45 -1.99 19.92
C GLU A 53 -7.79 -3.36 19.33
N ILE A 54 -9.04 -3.56 18.91
CA ILE A 54 -9.45 -4.80 18.23
C ILE A 54 -8.60 -5.04 16.97
N ARG A 55 -8.41 -3.99 16.16
CA ARG A 55 -7.62 -4.11 14.92
C ARG A 55 -6.18 -4.52 15.21
N GLU A 56 -5.59 -3.98 16.27
CA GLU A 56 -4.24 -4.26 16.70
C GLU A 56 -4.08 -5.72 17.13
N MET A 57 -4.98 -6.22 17.99
CA MET A 57 -4.99 -7.64 18.39
C MET A 57 -5.10 -8.58 17.18
N LEU A 58 -6.02 -8.29 16.25
CA LEU A 58 -6.16 -9.07 15.02
C LEU A 58 -4.92 -8.95 14.12
N PHE A 59 -4.29 -7.79 14.08
CA PHE A 59 -3.09 -7.56 13.28
C PHE A 59 -1.91 -8.39 13.81
N GLU A 60 -1.63 -8.33 15.11
CA GLU A 60 -0.53 -9.06 15.73
C GLU A 60 -0.72 -10.57 15.60
N ALA A 61 -1.95 -11.06 15.75
CA ALA A 61 -2.29 -12.47 15.59
C ALA A 61 -2.10 -12.99 14.15
N GLU A 62 -2.36 -12.15 13.13
CA GLU A 62 -2.25 -12.56 11.72
C GLU A 62 -0.88 -12.26 11.10
N ARG A 63 -0.25 -11.15 11.48
CA ARG A 63 0.95 -10.60 10.80
C ARG A 63 2.21 -10.66 11.64
N GLY A 64 2.07 -10.89 12.94
CA GLY A 64 3.18 -10.91 13.88
C GLY A 64 3.74 -9.52 14.19
N ARG A 65 5.06 -9.46 14.36
CA ARG A 65 5.75 -8.30 14.93
C ARG A 65 5.82 -7.11 13.96
N THR A 66 5.70 -5.92 14.52
CA THR A 66 6.02 -4.65 13.85
C THR A 66 7.46 -4.24 14.18
N PHE A 67 8.28 -3.97 13.17
CA PHE A 67 9.66 -3.53 13.30
C PHE A 67 9.76 -2.01 13.30
N ALA A 68 10.82 -1.48 13.92
CA ALA A 68 11.03 -0.05 14.06
C ALA A 68 11.15 0.65 12.70
N LEU A 69 10.35 1.71 12.50
CA LEU A 69 10.20 2.39 11.22
C LEU A 69 11.52 2.90 10.63
N GLY A 70 12.31 3.65 11.42
CA GLY A 70 13.52 4.32 10.95
C GLY A 70 14.59 3.36 10.42
N PRO A 71 15.05 2.38 11.24
CA PRO A 71 16.01 1.38 10.78
C PRO A 71 15.52 0.57 9.58
N SER A 72 14.24 0.14 9.59
CA SER A 72 13.68 -0.61 8.47
C SER A 72 13.66 0.21 7.18
N LEU A 73 13.16 1.45 7.20
CA LEU A 73 13.18 2.32 6.01
C LEU A 73 14.60 2.63 5.55
N SER A 74 15.55 2.75 6.47
CA SER A 74 16.95 2.99 6.11
C SER A 74 17.55 1.80 5.36
N ILE A 75 17.28 0.57 5.82
CA ILE A 75 17.74 -0.66 5.16
C ILE A 75 17.10 -0.78 3.78
N GLU A 76 15.78 -0.61 3.66
CA GLU A 76 15.07 -0.64 2.38
C GLU A 76 15.61 0.42 1.43
N GLY A 77 15.85 1.65 1.92
CA GLY A 77 16.46 2.72 1.13
C GLY A 77 17.85 2.35 0.62
N LEU A 78 18.71 1.78 1.47
CA LEU A 78 20.04 1.31 1.06
C LEU A 78 19.96 0.20 0.02
N LEU A 79 19.06 -0.77 0.19
CA LEU A 79 18.85 -1.84 -0.79
C LEU A 79 18.32 -1.30 -2.13
N GLY A 80 17.37 -0.36 -2.09
CA GLY A 80 16.88 0.32 -3.29
C GLY A 80 17.98 1.11 -4.02
N LEU A 81 18.85 1.81 -3.28
CA LEU A 81 20.01 2.51 -3.86
C LEU A 81 21.04 1.55 -4.43
N LEU A 82 21.29 0.40 -3.78
CA LEU A 82 22.17 -0.65 -4.31
C LEU A 82 21.58 -1.27 -5.60
N SER A 83 20.26 -1.50 -5.66
CA SER A 83 19.59 -1.94 -6.89
C SER A 83 19.68 -0.89 -8.00
N LEU A 84 19.54 0.40 -7.66
CA LEU A 84 19.69 1.49 -8.63
C LEU A 84 21.11 1.54 -9.17
N TRP A 85 22.11 1.41 -8.30
CA TRP A 85 23.51 1.32 -8.71
C TRP A 85 23.75 0.13 -9.64
N GLY A 86 23.19 -1.04 -9.32
CA GLY A 86 23.24 -2.22 -10.17
C GLY A 86 22.60 -1.98 -11.55
N TYR A 87 21.44 -1.34 -11.59
CA TYR A 87 20.80 -0.92 -12.84
C TYR A 87 21.70 0.00 -13.67
N ILE A 88 22.23 1.08 -13.06
CA ILE A 88 23.14 2.02 -13.74
C ILE A 88 24.39 1.29 -14.26
N TRP A 89 24.96 0.38 -13.48
CA TRP A 89 26.10 -0.42 -13.91
C TRP A 89 25.76 -1.29 -15.14
N THR A 90 24.57 -1.90 -15.17
CA THR A 90 24.13 -2.69 -16.34
C THR A 90 23.88 -1.85 -17.60
N LEU A 91 23.77 -0.52 -17.48
CA LEU A 91 23.71 0.37 -18.65
C LEU A 91 25.04 0.42 -19.41
N GLY A 92 26.15 -0.02 -18.80
CA GLY A 92 27.44 -0.17 -19.51
C GLY A 92 27.45 -1.26 -20.59
N PHE A 93 26.44 -2.13 -20.63
CA PHE A 93 26.28 -3.18 -21.64
C PHE A 93 25.15 -2.81 -22.59
N HIS A 94 25.48 -2.15 -23.71
CA HIS A 94 24.50 -1.60 -24.64
C HIS A 94 23.49 -2.64 -25.15
N LEU A 95 22.21 -2.27 -25.17
CA LEU A 95 21.13 -3.05 -25.79
C LEU A 95 20.57 -2.28 -26.98
N ASP A 96 20.64 -2.89 -28.16
CA ASP A 96 20.05 -2.30 -29.37
C ASP A 96 18.54 -2.52 -29.39
N TRP A 97 17.80 -1.55 -28.84
CA TRP A 97 16.34 -1.56 -28.80
C TRP A 97 15.68 -1.54 -30.17
N MET A 98 16.37 -1.10 -31.23
CA MET A 98 15.82 -1.08 -32.59
C MET A 98 15.83 -2.47 -33.23
N ASN A 99 16.68 -3.37 -32.73
CA ASN A 99 16.87 -4.72 -33.26
C ASN A 99 16.47 -5.81 -32.26
N LEU A 100 15.39 -5.61 -31.50
CA LEU A 100 14.87 -6.55 -30.49
C LEU A 100 14.72 -8.00 -31.00
N LEU A 101 14.28 -8.18 -32.25
CA LEU A 101 14.08 -9.52 -32.84
C LEU A 101 15.40 -10.23 -33.18
N ALA A 102 16.51 -9.51 -33.25
CA ALA A 102 17.85 -10.03 -33.50
C ALA A 102 18.66 -10.26 -32.22
N TRP A 103 18.07 -10.02 -31.04
CA TRP A 103 18.73 -10.20 -29.76
C TRP A 103 19.22 -11.64 -29.57
N THR A 104 20.49 -11.74 -29.21
CA THR A 104 21.14 -12.98 -28.81
C THR A 104 20.75 -13.35 -27.38
N ILE A 105 21.13 -14.55 -26.94
CA ILE A 105 20.94 -15.00 -25.55
C ILE A 105 21.65 -14.04 -24.56
N SER A 106 22.77 -13.44 -24.96
CA SER A 106 23.49 -12.46 -24.13
C SER A 106 22.64 -11.21 -23.90
N ASP A 107 21.99 -10.69 -24.95
CA ASP A 107 21.13 -9.50 -24.87
C ASP A 107 19.92 -9.76 -23.97
N TRP A 108 19.27 -10.92 -24.13
CA TRP A 108 18.17 -11.35 -23.24
C TRP A 108 18.60 -11.48 -21.79
N THR A 109 19.84 -11.92 -21.55
CA THR A 109 20.39 -12.03 -20.19
C THR A 109 20.63 -10.65 -19.59
N ILE A 110 21.23 -9.73 -20.35
CA ILE A 110 21.43 -8.34 -19.92
C ILE A 110 20.09 -7.68 -19.62
N PHE A 111 19.10 -7.82 -20.51
CA PHE A 111 17.75 -7.33 -20.30
C PHE A 111 17.12 -7.90 -19.03
N GLY A 112 17.22 -9.22 -18.82
CA GLY A 112 16.70 -9.88 -17.61
C GLY A 112 17.34 -9.34 -16.33
N VAL A 113 18.66 -9.11 -16.32
CA VAL A 113 19.36 -8.53 -15.17
C VAL A 113 18.97 -7.05 -14.95
N ARG A 114 18.88 -6.24 -16.01
CA ARG A 114 18.38 -4.86 -15.95
C ARG A 114 16.98 -4.83 -15.34
N PHE A 115 16.09 -5.71 -15.81
CA PHE A 115 14.73 -5.84 -15.32
C PHE A 115 14.68 -6.23 -13.84
N LEU A 116 15.51 -7.18 -13.40
CA LEU A 116 15.62 -7.55 -11.98
C LEU A 116 16.05 -6.36 -11.11
N PHE A 117 17.03 -5.56 -11.55
CA PHE A 117 17.43 -4.37 -10.81
C PHE A 117 16.33 -3.30 -10.75
N VAL A 118 15.62 -3.07 -11.86
CA VAL A 118 14.45 -2.17 -11.88
C VAL A 118 13.40 -2.64 -10.87
N PHE A 119 13.07 -3.93 -10.87
CA PHE A 119 12.14 -4.51 -9.89
C PHE A 119 12.65 -4.37 -8.46
N GLY A 120 13.94 -4.57 -8.23
CA GLY A 120 14.59 -4.34 -6.93
C GLY A 120 14.38 -2.91 -6.44
N VAL A 121 14.66 -1.91 -7.28
CA VAL A 121 14.44 -0.49 -6.93
C VAL A 121 12.97 -0.24 -6.57
N VAL A 122 12.04 -0.70 -7.39
CA VAL A 122 10.60 -0.48 -7.17
C VAL A 122 10.13 -1.15 -5.88
N ALA A 123 10.53 -2.39 -5.62
CA ALA A 123 10.14 -3.14 -4.45
C ALA A 123 10.68 -2.50 -3.15
N PHE A 124 11.97 -2.16 -3.12
CA PHE A 124 12.60 -1.58 -1.93
C PHE A 124 12.21 -0.11 -1.69
N LEU A 125 11.85 0.64 -2.74
CA LEU A 125 11.38 2.02 -2.61
C LEU A 125 9.85 2.14 -2.45
N TYR A 126 9.07 1.06 -2.63
CA TYR A 126 7.62 1.08 -2.44
C TYR A 126 7.18 1.56 -1.03
N PRO A 127 7.80 1.11 0.09
CA PRO A 127 7.45 1.59 1.42
C PRO A 127 7.55 3.11 1.58
N PHE A 128 8.44 3.78 0.85
CA PHE A 128 8.58 5.23 0.91
C PHE A 128 7.33 5.95 0.40
N GLY A 129 6.62 5.39 -0.58
CA GLY A 129 5.33 5.92 -1.05
C GLY A 129 4.30 5.99 0.07
N ARG A 130 4.16 4.90 0.84
CA ARG A 130 3.29 4.87 2.05
C ARG A 130 3.76 5.83 3.13
N PHE A 131 5.06 5.96 3.35
CA PHE A 131 5.61 6.87 4.34
C PHE A 131 5.29 8.33 4.00
N ILE A 132 5.55 8.74 2.75
CA ILE A 132 5.26 10.08 2.24
C ILE A 132 3.75 10.35 2.28
N ALA A 133 2.94 9.41 1.82
CA ALA A 133 1.48 9.50 1.87
C ALA A 133 0.97 9.65 3.32
N GLY A 134 1.52 8.91 4.27
CA GLY A 134 1.19 9.02 5.70
C GLY A 134 1.51 10.40 6.27
N LYS A 135 2.70 10.92 5.96
CA LYS A 135 3.11 12.28 6.37
C LYS A 135 2.18 13.36 5.80
N TRP A 136 1.87 13.29 4.51
CA TRP A 136 1.00 14.28 3.85
C TRP A 136 -0.46 14.22 4.34
N THR A 137 -0.97 13.02 4.59
CA THR A 137 -2.35 12.83 5.08
C THR A 137 -2.52 13.01 6.59
N GLY A 138 -1.43 12.99 7.35
CA GLY A 138 -1.45 13.01 8.82
C GLY A 138 -1.79 11.65 9.45
N ILE A 139 -1.75 10.58 8.66
CA ILE A 139 -1.97 9.20 9.12
C ILE A 139 -0.62 8.66 9.61
N LYS A 140 -0.52 8.32 10.90
CA LYS A 140 0.74 7.88 11.49
C LYS A 140 1.10 6.48 11.00
N ILE A 141 2.39 6.27 10.77
CA ILE A 141 2.97 4.96 10.47
C ILE A 141 3.70 4.48 11.70
N LEU A 142 3.38 3.29 12.18
CA LEU A 142 3.96 2.72 13.40
C LEU A 142 5.31 2.03 13.13
N GLY A 143 5.45 1.39 11.97
CA GLY A 143 6.64 0.61 11.67
C GLY A 143 6.51 -0.23 10.41
N MET A 144 7.53 -1.05 10.16
CA MET A 144 7.53 -2.02 9.07
C MET A 144 6.86 -3.32 9.54
N CYS A 145 6.08 -3.94 8.67
CA CYS A 145 5.41 -5.20 8.92
C CYS A 145 5.28 -6.00 7.63
N ARG A 146 4.65 -7.17 7.72
CA ARG A 146 4.28 -7.97 6.54
C ARG A 146 2.85 -7.68 6.12
N ASP A 147 2.63 -7.62 4.82
CA ASP A 147 1.31 -7.44 4.22
C ASP A 147 0.55 -8.79 4.13
N GLN A 148 -0.53 -8.83 3.33
CA GLN A 148 -1.29 -10.06 3.09
C GLN A 148 -0.59 -11.16 2.32
N TYR A 149 0.40 -10.79 1.51
CA TYR A 149 1.22 -11.65 0.67
C TYR A 149 2.63 -11.88 1.25
N TYR A 150 2.85 -11.48 2.50
CA TYR A 150 4.14 -11.55 3.22
C TYR A 150 5.23 -10.59 2.69
N GLU A 151 4.83 -9.57 1.93
CA GLU A 151 5.72 -8.53 1.43
C GLU A 151 5.97 -7.45 2.51
N PRO A 152 7.17 -6.84 2.54
CA PRO A 152 7.46 -5.71 3.41
C PRO A 152 6.51 -4.54 3.12
N THR A 153 5.85 -4.03 4.15
CA THR A 153 4.98 -2.87 4.04
C THR A 153 4.92 -2.07 5.34
N LEU A 154 4.34 -0.88 5.29
CA LEU A 154 4.21 -0.02 6.46
C LEU A 154 2.88 -0.24 7.19
N LYS A 155 2.97 -0.46 8.50
CA LYS A 155 1.83 -0.56 9.41
C LYS A 155 1.28 0.83 9.71
N ILE A 156 0.01 1.01 9.41
CA ILE A 156 -0.74 2.22 9.70
C ILE A 156 -1.22 2.19 11.16
N ASP A 157 -1.09 3.30 11.88
CA ASP A 157 -1.79 3.51 13.14
C ASP A 157 -3.29 3.65 12.87
N TYR A 158 -4.05 2.65 13.29
CA TYR A 158 -5.46 2.55 12.94
C TYR A 158 -6.30 3.67 13.58
N MET A 159 -5.88 4.18 14.73
CA MET A 159 -6.55 5.28 15.40
C MET A 159 -6.47 6.56 14.58
N THR A 160 -5.26 7.00 14.20
CA THR A 160 -5.10 8.18 13.34
C THR A 160 -5.70 7.99 11.95
N PHE A 161 -5.70 6.75 11.44
CA PHE A 161 -6.40 6.42 10.21
C PHE A 161 -7.92 6.63 10.31
N LEU A 162 -8.59 6.11 11.34
CA LEU A 162 -10.04 6.29 11.51
C LEU A 162 -10.42 7.75 11.75
N LYS A 163 -9.57 8.53 12.43
CA LYS A 163 -9.76 9.97 12.64
C LYS A 163 -9.55 10.81 11.38
N ALA A 164 -8.75 10.34 10.43
CA ALA A 164 -8.48 11.09 9.21
C ALA A 164 -9.77 11.19 8.36
N PRO A 165 -10.07 12.36 7.76
CA PRO A 165 -11.22 12.50 6.86
C PRO A 165 -11.17 11.49 5.71
N ALA A 166 -12.35 11.09 5.20
CA ALA A 166 -12.45 10.10 4.12
C ALA A 166 -11.61 10.47 2.89
N SER A 167 -11.56 11.76 2.54
CA SER A 167 -10.72 12.25 1.43
C SER A 167 -9.23 11.98 1.64
N LYS A 168 -8.72 12.20 2.85
CA LYS A 168 -7.31 11.94 3.18
C LYS A 168 -7.00 10.45 3.14
N ARG A 169 -7.87 9.59 3.67
CA ARG A 169 -7.70 8.12 3.60
C ARG A 169 -7.69 7.61 2.17
N LYS A 170 -8.59 8.11 1.32
CA LYS A 170 -8.62 7.80 -0.11
C LYS A 170 -7.28 8.14 -0.77
N TRP A 171 -6.84 9.39 -0.61
CA TRP A 171 -5.61 9.84 -1.26
C TRP A 171 -4.36 9.16 -0.69
N PHE A 172 -4.35 8.75 0.59
CA PHE A 172 -3.28 7.92 1.15
C PHE A 172 -3.01 6.68 0.29
N PHE A 173 -4.05 5.91 -0.02
CA PHE A 173 -3.92 4.69 -0.81
C PHE A 173 -3.60 4.97 -2.28
N PHE A 174 -4.17 6.04 -2.86
CA PHE A 174 -3.83 6.45 -4.21
C PHE A 174 -2.33 6.76 -4.35
N PHE A 175 -1.81 7.63 -3.47
CA PHE A 175 -0.40 8.00 -3.49
C PHE A 175 0.53 6.82 -3.20
N ALA A 176 0.13 5.91 -2.30
CA ALA A 176 0.92 4.72 -2.00
C ALA A 176 1.08 3.78 -3.22
N GLY A 177 0.02 3.56 -4.01
CA GLY A 177 0.13 2.70 -5.20
C GLY A 177 0.87 3.37 -6.36
N ILE A 178 0.47 4.62 -6.69
CA ILE A 178 1.06 5.35 -7.83
C ILE A 178 2.56 5.65 -7.63
N TRP A 179 3.08 5.56 -6.40
CA TRP A 179 4.49 5.69 -6.11
C TRP A 179 5.36 4.68 -6.90
N THR A 180 4.87 3.47 -7.12
CA THR A 180 5.58 2.45 -7.92
C THR A 180 5.67 2.85 -9.39
N VAL A 181 4.60 3.46 -9.94
CA VAL A 181 4.56 4.06 -11.27
C VAL A 181 5.53 5.24 -11.36
N ILE A 182 5.53 6.16 -10.39
CA ILE A 182 6.46 7.30 -10.36
C ILE A 182 7.90 6.80 -10.35
N THR A 183 8.22 5.80 -9.53
CA THR A 183 9.57 5.24 -9.40
C THR A 183 10.02 4.60 -10.72
N THR A 184 9.18 3.79 -11.36
CA THR A 184 9.50 3.17 -12.67
C THR A 184 9.67 4.19 -13.79
N LEU A 185 8.79 5.20 -13.87
CA LEU A 185 8.90 6.26 -14.87
C LEU A 185 10.16 7.11 -14.68
N TRP A 186 10.52 7.42 -13.44
CA TRP A 186 11.76 8.14 -13.14
C TRP A 186 13.00 7.34 -13.53
N LEU A 187 13.03 6.03 -13.25
CA LEU A 187 14.08 5.14 -13.75
C LEU A 187 14.12 5.10 -15.28
N GLY A 188 12.95 5.10 -15.95
CA GLY A 188 12.87 5.13 -17.41
C GLY A 188 13.47 6.41 -17.99
N VAL A 189 13.25 7.56 -17.35
CA VAL A 189 13.90 8.82 -17.74
C VAL A 189 15.42 8.73 -17.57
N ILE A 190 15.92 8.14 -16.48
CA ILE A 190 17.36 7.91 -16.28
C ILE A 190 17.93 7.00 -17.37
N GLY A 191 17.30 5.85 -17.62
CA GLY A 191 17.71 4.90 -18.65
C GLY A 191 17.76 5.53 -20.04
N LEU A 192 16.72 6.30 -20.38
CA LEU A 192 16.63 7.02 -21.65
C LEU A 192 17.75 8.05 -21.82
N ILE A 193 18.07 8.82 -20.77
CA ILE A 193 19.13 9.83 -20.82
C ILE A 193 20.52 9.20 -20.93
N LEU A 194 20.76 8.07 -20.26
CA LEU A 194 22.10 7.48 -20.13
C LEU A 194 22.47 6.52 -21.27
N ASP A 195 21.54 5.69 -21.76
CA ASP A 195 21.82 4.64 -22.79
C ASP A 195 20.63 4.42 -23.74
N LEU A 196 19.67 5.35 -23.81
CA LEU A 196 18.39 5.14 -24.50
C LEU A 196 17.66 3.86 -24.04
N ASP A 197 17.88 3.44 -22.78
CA ASP A 197 17.36 2.19 -22.26
C ASP A 197 15.86 2.31 -21.94
N LEU A 198 15.06 1.44 -22.53
CA LEU A 198 13.60 1.42 -22.36
C LEU A 198 13.13 0.41 -21.30
N THR A 199 14.04 -0.35 -20.68
CA THR A 199 13.71 -1.43 -19.73
C THR A 199 12.73 -0.97 -18.64
N PRO A 200 12.92 0.18 -17.94
CA PRO A 200 12.07 0.55 -16.81
C PRO A 200 10.66 1.02 -17.23
N PHE A 201 10.48 1.42 -18.48
CA PHE A 201 9.15 1.78 -18.98
C PHE A 201 8.23 0.56 -19.12
N ILE A 202 8.78 -0.64 -19.32
CA ILE A 202 7.98 -1.88 -19.43
C ILE A 202 7.16 -2.13 -18.16
N PRO A 203 7.75 -2.30 -16.96
CA PRO A 203 6.96 -2.44 -15.74
C PRO A 203 6.13 -1.19 -15.44
N GLY A 204 6.59 0.02 -15.78
CA GLY A 204 5.81 1.25 -15.63
C GLY A 204 4.49 1.23 -16.41
N ILE A 205 4.53 0.83 -17.69
CA ILE A 205 3.34 0.69 -18.54
C ILE A 205 2.42 -0.41 -17.98
N LEU A 206 2.98 -1.56 -17.59
CA LEU A 206 2.19 -2.66 -17.00
C LEU A 206 1.47 -2.22 -15.71
N LEU A 207 2.16 -1.48 -14.84
CA LEU A 207 1.60 -0.92 -13.61
C LEU A 207 0.49 0.11 -13.93
N ILE A 208 0.72 1.03 -14.87
CA ILE A 208 -0.30 2.00 -15.31
C ILE A 208 -1.56 1.29 -15.83
N LEU A 209 -1.41 0.27 -16.67
CA LEU A 209 -2.53 -0.50 -17.20
C LEU A 209 -3.26 -1.26 -16.08
N PHE A 210 -2.52 -1.90 -15.18
CA PHE A 210 -3.09 -2.64 -14.05
C PHE A 210 -3.82 -1.74 -13.07
N GLU A 211 -3.14 -0.72 -12.54
CA GLU A 211 -3.69 0.24 -11.59
C GLU A 211 -4.85 1.03 -12.21
N GLY A 212 -4.68 1.49 -13.46
CA GLY A 212 -5.72 2.17 -14.22
C GLY A 212 -6.97 1.30 -14.40
N ARG A 213 -6.81 0.01 -14.74
CA ARG A 213 -7.94 -0.94 -14.82
C ARG A 213 -8.62 -1.15 -13.46
N VAL A 214 -7.85 -1.25 -12.37
CA VAL A 214 -8.43 -1.39 -11.02
C VAL A 214 -9.24 -0.15 -10.68
N ILE A 215 -8.70 1.06 -10.89
CA ILE A 215 -9.41 2.33 -10.67
C ILE A 215 -10.68 2.39 -11.53
N GLN A 216 -10.58 2.13 -12.83
CA GLN A 216 -11.71 2.23 -13.78
C GLN A 216 -12.83 1.24 -13.45
N SER A 217 -12.49 -0.01 -13.10
CA SER A 217 -13.48 -1.02 -12.72
C SER A 217 -14.17 -0.72 -11.39
N GLY A 218 -13.63 0.21 -10.59
CA GLY A 218 -14.09 0.48 -9.24
C GLY A 218 -13.93 -0.71 -8.28
N ASN A 219 -13.15 -1.73 -8.65
CA ASN A 219 -12.99 -2.95 -7.85
C ASN A 219 -12.35 -2.62 -6.48
N ALA A 220 -13.03 -2.99 -5.40
CA ALA A 220 -12.61 -2.72 -4.01
C ALA A 220 -12.04 -3.96 -3.28
N LYS A 221 -11.80 -5.05 -4.03
CA LYS A 221 -11.22 -6.30 -3.51
C LYS A 221 -9.74 -6.10 -3.17
N ALA A 222 -9.27 -6.90 -2.22
CA ALA A 222 -7.87 -6.87 -1.76
C ALA A 222 -6.86 -7.24 -2.85
N THR A 223 -7.28 -7.99 -3.88
CA THR A 223 -6.45 -8.34 -5.04
C THR A 223 -6.13 -7.14 -5.95
N GLY A 224 -6.80 -6.00 -5.76
CA GLY A 224 -6.50 -4.75 -6.47
C GLY A 224 -5.35 -3.95 -5.84
N GLY A 225 -4.66 -4.51 -4.83
CA GLY A 225 -3.61 -3.82 -4.08
C GLY A 225 -4.11 -2.50 -3.49
N GLU A 226 -3.27 -1.47 -3.55
CA GLU A 226 -3.58 -0.13 -3.06
C GLU A 226 -4.75 0.52 -3.81
N MET A 227 -4.86 0.28 -5.11
CA MET A 227 -5.95 0.84 -5.91
C MET A 227 -7.31 0.22 -5.56
N GLY A 228 -7.31 -1.02 -5.07
CA GLY A 228 -8.48 -1.64 -4.46
C GLY A 228 -8.90 -0.94 -3.16
N HIS A 229 -7.92 -0.57 -2.31
CA HIS A 229 -8.16 0.21 -1.10
C HIS A 229 -8.62 1.64 -1.42
N TYR A 230 -8.03 2.29 -2.40
CA TYR A 230 -8.46 3.59 -2.93
C TYR A 230 -9.93 3.56 -3.35
N ASN A 231 -10.34 2.58 -4.18
CA ASN A 231 -11.74 2.45 -4.60
C ASN A 231 -12.70 2.23 -3.44
N ARG A 232 -12.28 1.47 -2.42
CA ARG A 232 -13.08 1.28 -1.20
C ARG A 232 -13.27 2.60 -0.45
N GLU A 233 -12.19 3.34 -0.22
CA GLU A 233 -12.26 4.62 0.48
C GLU A 233 -12.97 5.69 -0.36
N LYS A 234 -12.89 5.65 -1.69
CA LYS A 234 -13.67 6.50 -2.60
C LYS A 234 -15.17 6.30 -2.43
N ARG A 235 -15.64 5.06 -2.29
CA ARG A 235 -17.06 4.77 -1.99
C ARG A 235 -17.47 5.29 -0.61
N ILE A 236 -16.60 5.12 0.38
CA ILE A 236 -16.84 5.64 1.73
C ILE A 236 -16.89 7.17 1.74
N GLU A 237 -16.01 7.84 0.99
CA GLU A 237 -16.01 9.30 0.84
C GLU A 237 -17.31 9.81 0.20
N HIS A 238 -17.81 9.12 -0.83
CA HIS A 238 -19.10 9.47 -1.44
C HIS A 238 -20.24 9.38 -0.41
N ASP A 239 -20.33 8.28 0.33
CA ASP A 239 -21.34 8.12 1.40
C ASP A 239 -21.17 9.19 2.50
N TRP A 240 -19.92 9.51 2.86
CA TRP A 240 -19.57 10.50 3.88
C TRP A 240 -19.94 11.93 3.47
N LEU A 241 -19.73 12.31 2.22
CA LEU A 241 -20.12 13.63 1.69
C LEU A 241 -21.64 13.79 1.69
N LYS A 242 -22.38 12.76 1.27
CA LYS A 242 -23.84 12.76 1.32
C LYS A 242 -24.35 12.97 2.74
N ASN A 243 -23.84 12.21 3.71
CA ASN A 243 -24.22 12.35 5.12
C ASN A 243 -23.91 13.73 5.70
N LYS A 244 -22.90 14.44 5.16
CA LYS A 244 -22.53 15.78 5.57
C LYS A 244 -23.47 16.85 5.00
N GLU A 245 -24.04 16.62 3.83
CA GLU A 245 -25.05 17.51 3.23
C GLU A 245 -26.40 17.39 3.98
N ASP A 246 -26.70 16.21 4.52
CA ASP A 246 -27.93 15.92 5.25
C ASP A 246 -27.89 16.38 6.74
N SER A 247 -26.74 16.84 7.24
CA SER A 247 -26.51 17.24 8.65
C SER A 247 -26.40 18.75 8.84
#